data_AF-A0A6G2G079-F1
#
_entry.id   AF-A0A6G2G079-F1
#
_cell.length_a   1.000
_cell.length_b   1.000
_cell.length_c   1.000
_cell.angle_alpha   90.00
_cell.angle_beta   90.00
_cell.angle_gamma   90.00
#
_symmetry.space_group_name_H-M   'P 1'
#
loop_
_entity.id
_entity.type
_entity.pdbx_description
1 polymer ?
#
loop_
_entity_poly.entity_id
_entity_poly.type
_entity_poly.pdbx_seq_one_letter_code
_entity_poly.pdbx_strand_id
1 'polypeptide(L)' 'VMGPKHLASIKGPLPQIPLMPTGGIDIDNVADYVEAGAVVVGAGSAIMDGDAIAAGDFESITETAREFTRVIEDARE' A
#
# COMPACT_ATOMS: atom_id res chain seq x y z
N VAL A 1 0.34 -13.83 7.95
CA VAL A 1 0.29 -12.96 6.76
C VAL A 1 1.70 -12.88 6.20
N MET A 2 1.89 -13.08 4.90
CA MET A 2 3.21 -12.93 4.25
C MET A 2 3.41 -11.45 3.92
N GLY A 3 4.55 -10.87 4.32
CA GLY A 3 4.81 -9.44 4.23
C GLY A 3 5.82 -9.05 3.13
N PRO A 4 6.38 -7.82 3.18
CA PRO A 4 7.31 -7.28 2.19
C PRO A 4 8.51 -8.19 1.87
N LYS A 5 9.05 -8.89 2.88
CA LYS A 5 10.15 -9.86 2.70
C LYS A 5 9.81 -11.00 1.74
N HIS A 6 8.55 -11.43 1.71
CA HIS A 6 8.10 -12.46 0.79
C HIS A 6 8.07 -11.92 -0.65
N LEU A 7 7.63 -10.68 -0.84
CA LEU A 7 7.65 -10.01 -2.15
C LEU A 7 9.09 -9.89 -2.68
N ALA A 8 10.04 -9.45 -1.84
CA ALA A 8 11.45 -9.38 -2.21
C ALA A 8 12.01 -10.76 -2.61
N SER A 9 11.59 -11.82 -1.92
CA SER A 9 12.00 -13.20 -2.25
C SER A 9 11.50 -13.66 -3.63
N ILE A 10 10.34 -13.17 -4.09
CA ILE A 10 9.82 -13.44 -5.44
C ILE A 10 10.58 -12.61 -6.50
N LYS A 11 10.88 -11.34 -6.20
CA LYS A 11 11.63 -10.45 -7.09
C LYS A 11 13.06 -10.93 -7.36
N GLY A 12 13.68 -11.65 -6.42
CA GLY A 12 15.01 -12.23 -6.59
C GLY A 12 15.17 -13.08 -7.87
N PRO A 13 14.40 -14.17 -8.05
CA PRO A 13 14.44 -14.99 -9.26
C PRO A 13 13.67 -14.40 -10.44
N LEU A 14 12.71 -13.49 -10.22
CA LEU A 14 11.83 -12.94 -11.26
C LEU A 14 11.86 -11.39 -11.30
N PRO A 15 13.03 -10.76 -11.49
CA PRO A 15 13.16 -9.30 -11.37
C PRO A 15 12.36 -8.52 -12.42
N GLN A 16 12.10 -9.12 -13.58
CA GLN A 16 11.36 -8.51 -14.68
C GLN A 16 9.84 -8.49 -14.49
N ILE A 17 9.29 -9.28 -13.55
CA ILE A 17 7.85 -9.35 -13.34
C ILE A 17 7.41 -8.17 -12.46
N PRO A 18 6.46 -7.32 -12.89
CA PRO A 18 5.84 -6.32 -12.03
C PRO A 18 4.93 -7.00 -11.01
N LEU A 19 5.07 -6.65 -9.74
CA LEU A 19 4.26 -7.20 -8.65
C LEU A 19 3.42 -6.09 -8.03
N MET A 20 2.16 -6.45 -7.74
CA MET A 20 1.20 -5.61 -7.02
C MET A 20 0.67 -6.39 -5.80
N PRO A 21 1.29 -6.26 -4.60
CA PRO A 21 0.75 -6.87 -3.40
C PRO A 21 -0.57 -6.21 -3.00
N THR A 22 -1.45 -7.02 -2.41
CA THR A 22 -2.73 -6.59 -1.87
C THR A 22 -3.02 -7.34 -0.57
N GLY A 23 -3.83 -6.72 0.30
CA GLY A 23 -4.28 -7.32 1.57
C GLY A 23 -3.27 -7.16 2.72
N GLY A 24 -3.74 -6.58 3.82
CA GLY A 24 -2.89 -6.30 4.99
C GLY A 24 -1.88 -5.16 4.75
N ILE A 25 -2.18 -4.25 3.82
CA ILE A 25 -1.40 -3.04 3.55
C ILE A 25 -2.08 -1.87 4.27
N ASP A 26 -1.30 -1.11 5.02
CA ASP A 26 -1.70 0.09 5.77
C ASP A 26 -0.60 1.16 5.67
N ILE A 27 -0.80 2.31 6.32
CA ILE A 27 0.14 3.44 6.25
C ILE A 27 1.51 3.12 6.86
N ASP A 28 1.52 2.24 7.85
CA ASP A 28 2.72 1.90 8.62
C ASP A 28 3.63 0.96 7.83
N ASN A 29 3.09 0.22 6.86
CA ASN A 29 3.84 -0.81 6.12
C ASN A 29 3.93 -0.58 4.61
N VAL A 30 3.22 0.40 4.05
CA VAL A 30 3.18 0.61 2.60
C VAL A 30 4.55 0.92 2.00
N ALA A 31 5.39 1.68 2.72
CA ALA A 31 6.76 1.99 2.32
C ALA A 31 7.60 0.71 2.17
N ASP A 32 7.53 -0.21 3.14
CA ASP A 32 8.28 -1.47 3.11
C ASP A 32 7.95 -2.30 1.86
N TYR A 33 6.69 -2.30 1.39
CA TYR A 33 6.30 -3.01 0.16
C TYR A 33 6.90 -2.36 -1.09
N VAL A 34 6.92 -1.03 -1.15
CA VAL A 34 7.55 -0.28 -2.25
C VAL A 34 9.05 -0.58 -2.30
N GLU A 35 9.74 -0.49 -1.16
CA GLU A 35 11.17 -0.79 -1.02
C GLU A 35 11.49 -2.26 -1.38
N ALA A 36 10.58 -3.19 -1.05
CA ALA A 36 10.73 -4.60 -1.42
C ALA A 36 10.59 -4.85 -2.94
N GLY A 37 10.23 -3.84 -3.74
CA GLY A 37 10.13 -3.90 -5.18
C GLY A 37 8.70 -4.04 -5.72
N ALA A 38 7.69 -3.66 -4.93
CA ALA A 38 6.33 -3.51 -5.42
C ALA A 38 6.26 -2.36 -6.43
N VAL A 39 5.62 -2.59 -7.58
CA VAL A 39 5.43 -1.54 -8.59
C VAL A 39 4.23 -0.67 -8.23
N VAL A 40 3.18 -1.30 -7.68
CA VAL A 40 1.94 -0.69 -7.22
C VAL A 40 1.50 -1.45 -5.96
N VAL A 41 0.76 -0.82 -5.05
CA VAL A 41 0.13 -1.49 -3.90
C VAL A 41 -1.39 -1.39 -4.00
N GLY A 42 -2.11 -2.44 -3.60
CA GLY A 42 -3.56 -2.39 -3.45
C GLY A 42 -3.96 -2.13 -2.00
N ALA A 43 -4.41 -0.91 -1.71
CA ALA A 43 -4.97 -0.51 -0.42
C ALA A 43 -6.50 -0.37 -0.53
N GLY A 44 -7.22 -1.24 0.19
CA GLY A 44 -8.68 -1.29 0.20
C GLY A 44 -9.24 -0.85 1.55
N SER A 45 -9.34 -1.81 2.47
CA SER A 45 -9.88 -1.59 3.83
C SER A 45 -9.12 -0.55 4.66
N ALA A 46 -7.86 -0.26 4.31
CA ALA A 46 -7.07 0.78 4.97
C ALA A 46 -7.43 2.21 4.52
N ILE A 47 -8.14 2.37 3.41
CA ILE A 47 -8.61 3.67 2.89
C ILE A 47 -10.13 3.79 3.02
N MET A 48 -10.85 2.71 2.70
CA MET A 48 -12.31 2.68 2.67
C MET A 48 -12.89 2.37 4.05
N ASP A 49 -12.90 3.38 4.93
CA ASP A 49 -13.52 3.28 6.25
C ASP A 49 -15.05 3.22 6.15
N GLY A 50 -15.64 2.15 6.68
CA GLY A 50 -17.09 1.91 6.59
C GLY A 50 -17.92 2.89 7.42
N ASP A 51 -17.41 3.33 8.57
CA ASP A 51 -18.08 4.29 9.45
C ASP A 51 -18.04 5.69 8.82
N ALA A 52 -16.90 6.06 8.23
CA ALA A 52 -16.77 7.31 7.47
C ALA A 52 -17.71 7.34 6.26
N ILE A 53 -17.80 6.25 5.50
CA ILE A 53 -18.76 6.11 4.39
C ILE A 53 -20.20 6.26 4.89
N ALA A 54 -20.55 5.60 5.98
CA ALA A 54 -21.90 5.67 6.57
C ALA A 54 -22.25 7.08 7.07
N ALA A 55 -21.25 7.82 7.57
CA ALA A 55 -21.38 9.20 8.02
C ALA A 55 -21.32 10.24 6.86
N GLY A 56 -20.96 9.82 5.65
CA GLY A 56 -20.72 10.72 4.52
C GLY A 56 -19.42 11.54 4.64
N ASP A 57 -18.51 11.14 5.53
CA ASP A 57 -17.21 11.77 5.76
C ASP A 57 -16.20 11.29 4.71
N PHE A 58 -16.36 11.77 3.47
CA PHE A 58 -15.39 11.49 2.40
C PHE A 58 -14.12 12.34 2.51
N GLU A 59 -14.11 13.34 3.40
CA GLU A 59 -12.93 14.16 3.67
C GLU A 59 -11.85 13.33 4.37
N SER A 60 -12.20 12.60 5.44
CA SER A 60 -11.25 11.70 6.11
C SER A 60 -10.70 10.62 5.18
N ILE A 61 -11.54 10.01 4.34
CA ILE A 61 -11.11 9.03 3.32
C ILE A 61 -10.11 9.67 2.34
N THR A 62 -10.35 10.92 1.94
CA THR A 62 -9.46 11.67 1.06
C THR A 62 -8.12 11.98 1.73
N GLU A 63 -8.13 12.34 3.01
CA GLU A 63 -6.92 12.58 3.80
C GLU A 63 -6.07 11.33 3.93
N THR A 64 -6.68 10.20 4.27
CA THR A 64 -6.00 8.89 4.32
C THR A 64 -5.39 8.55 2.95
N ALA A 65 -6.15 8.71 1.86
CA ALA A 65 -5.63 8.45 0.52
C ALA A 65 -4.44 9.37 0.16
N ARG A 66 -4.47 10.64 0.56
CA ARG A 66 -3.34 11.58 0.37
C ARG A 66 -2.12 11.17 1.18
N GLU A 67 -2.32 10.65 2.39
CA GLU A 67 -1.22 10.13 3.21
C GLU A 67 -0.54 8.94 2.54
N PHE A 68 -1.32 8.01 1.98
CA PHE A 68 -0.79 6.87 1.23
C PHE A 68 0.09 7.33 0.07
N THR A 69 -0.40 8.28 -0.73
CA THR A 69 0.37 8.84 -1.85
C THR A 69 1.68 9.45 -1.37
N ARG A 70 1.65 10.25 -0.30
CA ARG A 70 2.84 10.90 0.27
C ARG A 70 3.89 9.89 0.71
N VAL A 71 3.49 8.89 1.50
CA VAL A 71 4.41 7.85 1.99
C VAL A 71 5.01 7.06 0.82
N ILE A 72 4.23 6.79 -0.23
CA ILE A 72 4.72 6.09 -1.43
C ILE A 72 5.69 6.97 -2.23
N GLU A 73 5.44 8.27 -2.34
CA GLU A 73 6.33 9.23 -2.99
C GLU A 73 7.65 9.33 -2.24
N ASP A 74 7.61 9.51 -0.91
CA ASP A 74 8.78 9.57 -0.04
C ASP A 74 9.63 8.29 -0.12
N ALA A 75 8.99 7.11 -0.21
CA ALA A 75 9.70 5.83 -0.34
C ALA A 75 10.33 5.58 -1.73
N ARG A 76 10.03 6.43 -2.73
CA ARG A 76 10.57 6.32 -4.09
C ARG A 76 11.71 7.30 -4.37
N GLU A 77 11.91 8.30 -3.52
CA GLU A 77 13.05 9.23 -3.58
C GLU A 77 14.37 8.54 -3.20
#